data_AF-A0A7K3QQA8-F1
#
_entry.id   AF-A0A7K3QQA8-F1
#
_cell.length_a   1.000
_cell.length_b   1.000
_cell.length_c   1.000
_cell.angle_alpha   90.00
_cell.angle_beta   90.00
_cell.angle_gamma   90.00
#
_symmetry.space_group_name_H-M   'P 1'
#
loop_
_entity.id
_entity.type
_entity.pdbx_description
1 polymer ?
#
loop_
_entity_poly.entity_id
_entity_poly.type
_entity_poly.pdbx_seq_one_letter_code
_entity_poly.pdbx_strand_id
1 'polypeptide(L)'
;MTTHRPSTDPFDLSGRVAVVTGAARDIGRSAAVALAAAGADVAGLDIVAEVSPRMDFAPAEPADLDKTGRAARAHGRKWLPLQADIRDIASLRAAAERVVAEWGGIDVVLANAGIQGQHGTKR
;
A
#
# COMPACT_ATOMS: atom_id res chain seq x y z
N MET A 1 -0.52 9.33 -22.38
CA MET A 1 -0.95 7.96 -22.02
C MET A 1 0.04 6.98 -22.61
N THR A 2 0.93 6.42 -21.79
CA THR A 2 1.81 5.32 -22.20
C THR A 2 0.97 4.04 -22.21
N THR A 3 0.61 3.57 -23.40
CA THR A 3 -0.09 2.29 -23.55
C THR A 3 0.89 1.15 -23.28
N HIS A 4 0.78 0.54 -22.10
CA HIS A 4 1.65 -0.58 -21.76
C HIS A 4 1.16 -1.85 -22.45
N ARG A 5 2.01 -2.45 -23.29
CA ARG A 5 1.66 -3.71 -23.97
C ARG A 5 1.60 -4.80 -22.90
N PRO A 6 0.47 -5.50 -22.72
CA PRO A 6 0.37 -6.53 -21.70
C PRO A 6 1.41 -7.63 -21.94
N SER A 7 2.11 -8.01 -20.88
CA SER A 7 3.01 -9.15 -20.87
C SER A 7 2.21 -10.44 -21.04
N THR A 8 2.84 -11.47 -21.62
CA THR A 8 2.26 -12.82 -21.68
C THR A 8 2.49 -13.60 -20.39
N ASP A 9 3.38 -13.12 -19.51
CA ASP A 9 3.55 -13.65 -18.16
C ASP A 9 2.50 -13.01 -17.24
N PRO A 10 1.60 -13.79 -16.61
CA PRO A 10 0.58 -13.27 -15.70
C PRO A 10 1.16 -12.59 -14.45
N PHE A 11 2.44 -12.79 -14.13
CA PHE A 11 3.10 -12.20 -12.97
C PHE A 11 4.00 -10.99 -13.29
N ASP A 12 4.16 -10.63 -14.57
CA ASP A 12 4.95 -9.46 -14.95
C ASP A 12 4.14 -8.18 -14.84
N LEU A 13 4.50 -7.35 -13.86
CA LEU A 13 3.90 -6.05 -13.58
C LEU A 13 4.84 -4.90 -13.94
N SER A 14 5.86 -5.15 -14.77
CA SER A 14 6.79 -4.12 -15.23
C SER A 14 6.03 -2.89 -15.70
N GLY A 15 6.35 -1.73 -15.14
CA GLY A 15 5.77 -0.42 -15.50
C GLY A 15 4.28 -0.24 -15.15
N ARG A 16 3.69 -1.13 -14.36
CA ARG A 16 2.39 -0.92 -13.72
C ARG A 16 2.53 -0.08 -12.47
N VAL A 17 1.46 0.60 -12.10
CA VAL A 17 1.33 1.30 -10.82
C VAL A 17 0.40 0.54 -9.90
N ALA A 18 0.88 0.20 -8.70
CA ALA A 18 0.09 -0.46 -7.68
C ALA A 18 -0.08 0.42 -6.43
N VAL A 19 -1.28 0.40 -5.85
CA VAL A 19 -1.58 1.00 -4.55
C VAL A 19 -1.87 -0.12 -3.55
N VAL A 20 -1.19 -0.11 -2.41
CA VAL A 20 -1.41 -1.07 -1.30
C VAL A 20 -1.85 -0.31 -0.07
N THR A 21 -3.01 -0.66 0.51
CA THR A 21 -3.43 -0.12 1.81
C THR A 21 -2.98 -1.03 2.95
N GLY A 22 -2.61 -0.45 4.10
CA GLY A 22 -2.03 -1.19 5.22
C GLY A 22 -0.58 -1.62 4.92
N ALA A 23 0.14 -0.83 4.12
CA ALA A 23 1.44 -1.20 3.57
C ALA A 23 2.60 -1.09 4.58
N ALA A 24 2.36 -0.56 5.79
CA ALA A 24 3.45 -0.37 6.74
C ALA A 24 4.03 -1.71 7.21
N ARG A 25 3.25 -2.79 7.28
CA ARG A 25 3.70 -4.07 7.86
C ARG A 25 2.96 -5.30 7.34
N ASP A 26 3.41 -6.46 7.82
CA ASP A 26 2.78 -7.77 7.65
C ASP A 26 2.40 -8.08 6.19
N ILE A 27 1.16 -8.48 5.94
CA ILE A 27 0.66 -8.84 4.61
C ILE A 27 0.81 -7.67 3.63
N GLY A 28 0.50 -6.44 4.06
CA GLY A 28 0.62 -5.27 3.20
C GLY A 28 2.06 -4.97 2.80
N ARG A 29 3.02 -5.08 3.72
CA ARG A 29 4.46 -4.97 3.41
C ARG A 29 4.90 -6.05 2.44
N SER A 30 4.57 -7.32 2.73
CA SER A 30 4.95 -8.45 1.88
C SER A 30 4.39 -8.31 0.47
N ALA A 31 3.13 -7.91 0.34
CA ALA A 31 2.49 -7.67 -0.94
C ALA A 31 3.12 -6.49 -1.69
N ALA A 32 3.40 -5.36 -1.01
CA ALA A 32 4.07 -4.23 -1.62
C ALA A 32 5.47 -4.60 -2.17
N VAL A 33 6.24 -5.37 -1.42
CA VAL A 33 7.55 -5.86 -1.87
C VAL A 33 7.42 -6.84 -3.02
N ALA A 34 6.46 -7.77 -2.98
CA ALA A 34 6.21 -8.72 -4.06
C ALA A 34 5.78 -8.02 -5.37
N LEU A 35 4.91 -7.01 -5.29
CA LEU A 35 4.50 -6.20 -6.44
C LEU A 35 5.68 -5.44 -7.03
N ALA A 36 6.57 -4.89 -6.19
CA ALA A 36 7.80 -4.25 -6.64
C ALA A 36 8.76 -5.25 -7.29
N ALA A 37 8.92 -6.44 -6.71
CA ALA A 37 9.72 -7.52 -7.29
C ALA A 37 9.19 -7.99 -8.66
N ALA A 38 7.87 -7.93 -8.85
CA ALA A 38 7.20 -8.19 -10.12
C ALA A 38 7.30 -7.02 -11.13
N GLY A 39 7.89 -5.89 -10.75
CA GLY A 39 8.18 -4.77 -11.66
C GLY A 39 7.26 -3.55 -11.55
N ALA A 40 6.32 -3.53 -10.60
CA ALA A 40 5.43 -2.39 -10.40
C ALA A 40 6.11 -1.24 -9.64
N ASP A 41 5.76 0.00 -9.95
CA ASP A 41 5.96 1.12 -9.04
C ASP A 41 4.83 1.11 -7.99
N VAL A 42 5.17 1.28 -6.71
CA VAL A 42 4.24 0.99 -5.61
C VAL A 42 4.02 2.22 -4.72
N ALA A 43 2.77 2.63 -4.59
CA ALA A 43 2.31 3.57 -3.57
C ALA A 43 1.82 2.79 -2.35
N GLY A 44 2.50 2.99 -1.21
CA GLY A 44 2.12 2.38 0.05
C GLY A 44 1.32 3.35 0.90
N LEU A 45 0.07 2.98 1.18
CA LEU A 45 -0.82 3.74 2.03
C LEU A 45 -0.96 3.06 3.39
N ASP A 46 -0.76 3.82 4.46
CA ASP A 46 -1.06 3.37 5.82
C ASP A 46 -1.44 4.57 6.68
N ILE A 47 -2.21 4.34 7.73
CA ILE A 47 -2.59 5.38 8.69
C ILE A 47 -1.43 5.74 9.63
N VAL A 48 -0.51 4.78 9.86
CA VAL A 48 0.62 4.86 10.81
C VAL A 48 0.25 5.51 12.15
N ALA A 49 -0.93 5.13 12.66
CA ALA A 49 -1.51 5.63 13.89
C ALA A 49 -2.44 4.58 14.49
N GLU A 50 -2.88 4.83 15.72
CA GLU A 50 -3.89 4.00 16.35
C GLU A 50 -5.24 4.09 15.61
N VAL A 51 -5.75 2.95 15.14
CA VAL A 51 -7.04 2.89 14.41
C VAL A 51 -8.22 2.75 15.38
N SER A 52 -8.00 2.03 16.49
CA SER A 52 -9.02 1.69 17.48
C SER A 52 -8.36 1.40 18.84
N PRO A 53 -8.98 1.83 19.96
CA PRO A 53 -8.50 1.50 21.30
C PRO A 53 -8.68 0.02 21.66
N ARG A 54 -9.34 -0.77 20.79
CA ARG A 54 -9.54 -2.21 20.98
C ARG A 54 -8.46 -3.06 20.31
N MET A 55 -7.46 -2.45 19.68
CA MET A 55 -6.33 -3.19 19.14
C MET A 55 -5.51 -3.79 20.28
N ASP A 56 -5.07 -5.03 20.11
CA ASP A 56 -4.22 -5.78 21.05
C ASP A 56 -2.74 -5.79 20.61
N PHE A 57 -2.41 -4.98 19.60
CA PHE A 57 -1.07 -4.80 19.07
C PHE A 57 -0.74 -3.32 18.92
N ALA A 58 0.56 -3.00 18.94
CA ALA A 58 1.03 -1.64 18.73
C ALA A 58 0.64 -1.14 17.32
N PRO A 59 0.24 0.13 17.15
CA PRO A 59 0.03 0.72 15.83
C PRO A 59 1.33 0.71 15.02
N ALA A 60 1.21 0.72 13.69
CA ALA A 60 2.38 0.93 12.84
C ALA A 60 2.88 2.37 12.98
N GLU A 61 4.19 2.57 12.81
CA GLU A 61 4.82 3.89 12.87
C GLU A 61 5.29 4.35 11.48
N PRO A 62 5.58 5.65 11.27
CA PRO A 62 6.16 6.12 10.01
C PRO A 62 7.42 5.34 9.59
N ALA A 63 8.23 4.92 10.57
CA ALA A 63 9.43 4.11 10.34
C ALA A 63 9.14 2.73 9.73
N ASP A 64 7.97 2.15 10.01
CA ASP A 64 7.53 0.88 9.40
C ASP A 64 7.21 1.04 7.91
N LEU A 65 6.52 2.12 7.55
CA LEU A 65 6.22 2.44 6.16
C LEU A 65 7.50 2.74 5.37
N ASP A 66 8.45 3.45 5.99
CA ASP A 66 9.79 3.67 5.42
C ASP A 66 10.57 2.37 5.23
N LYS A 67 10.45 1.43 6.18
CA LYS A 67 11.08 0.10 6.08
C LYS A 67 10.52 -0.67 4.87
N THR A 68 9.20 -0.66 4.67
CA THR A 68 8.59 -1.22 3.45
C THR A 68 9.13 -0.53 2.21
N GLY A 69 9.21 0.80 2.21
CA GLY A 69 9.71 1.57 1.08
C GLY A 69 11.17 1.26 0.71
N ARG A 70 12.04 1.01 1.70
CA ARG A 70 13.41 0.56 1.44
C ARG A 70 13.43 -0.83 0.79
N ALA A 71 12.60 -1.75 1.26
CA ALA A 71 12.51 -3.10 0.68
C ALA A 71 11.97 -3.08 -0.76
N ALA A 72 10.92 -2.29 -1.04
CA ALA A 72 10.39 -2.14 -2.40
C ALA A 72 11.43 -1.53 -3.36
N ARG A 73 12.13 -0.47 -2.93
CA ARG A 73 13.18 0.18 -3.72
C ARG A 73 14.38 -0.73 -4.00
N ALA A 74 14.64 -1.72 -3.16
CA ALA A 74 15.71 -2.70 -3.40
C ALA A 74 15.50 -3.53 -4.68
N HIS A 75 14.27 -3.60 -5.20
CA HIS A 75 13.94 -4.20 -6.50
C HIS A 75 14.05 -3.22 -7.68
N GLY A 76 14.62 -2.02 -7.48
CA GLY A 76 14.79 -1.02 -8.52
C GLY A 76 13.51 -0.29 -8.92
N ARG A 77 12.45 -0.39 -8.12
CA ARG A 77 11.15 0.26 -8.36
C ARG A 77 10.96 1.52 -7.54
N LYS A 78 10.05 2.39 -8.00
CA LYS A 78 9.67 3.60 -7.27
C LYS A 78 8.76 3.25 -6.09
N TRP A 79 8.90 4.03 -5.03
CA TRP A 79 8.05 3.94 -3.84
C TRP A 79 7.53 5.32 -3.45
N LEU A 80 6.21 5.41 -3.27
CA LEU A 80 5.51 6.60 -2.80
C LEU A 80 4.83 6.30 -1.46
N PRO A 81 5.34 6.81 -0.33
CA PRO A 81 4.66 6.68 0.95
C PRO A 81 3.49 7.67 1.03
N LEU A 82 2.34 7.15 1.45
CA LEU A 82 1.10 7.90 1.65
C LEU A 82 0.60 7.64 3.07
N GLN A 83 0.61 8.67 3.91
CA GLN A 83 -0.03 8.60 5.22
C GLN A 83 -1.48 9.06 5.08
N ALA A 84 -2.43 8.13 5.23
CA ALA A 84 -3.85 8.43 5.12
C ALA A 84 -4.69 7.38 5.84
N ASP A 85 -5.83 7.82 6.39
CA ASP A 85 -6.85 6.93 6.93
C ASP A 85 -7.82 6.53 5.82
N ILE A 86 -8.00 5.22 5.60
CA ILE A 86 -8.94 4.70 4.60
C ILE A 86 -10.41 5.02 4.92
N ARG A 87 -10.72 5.40 6.16
CA ARG A 87 -12.05 5.84 6.60
C ARG A 87 -12.36 7.28 6.16
N ASP A 88 -11.33 8.07 5.86
CA ASP A 88 -11.47 9.42 5.36
C ASP A 88 -11.39 9.45 3.83
N ILE A 89 -12.56 9.57 3.20
CA ILE A 89 -12.71 9.62 1.75
C ILE A 89 -11.98 10.82 1.15
N ALA A 90 -11.89 11.96 1.85
CA ALA A 90 -11.19 13.13 1.32
C ALA A 90 -9.68 12.87 1.27
N SER A 91 -9.12 12.29 2.33
CA SER A 91 -7.72 11.85 2.37
C SER A 91 -7.40 10.80 1.31
N LEU A 92 -8.29 9.82 1.08
CA LEU A 92 -8.12 8.83 0.01
C LEU A 92 -8.14 9.44 -1.39
N ARG A 93 -9.01 10.43 -1.64
CA ARG A 93 -9.04 11.17 -2.92
C ARG A 93 -7.74 11.91 -3.15
N ALA A 94 -7.26 12.65 -2.16
CA ALA A 94 -5.99 13.37 -2.25
C ALA A 94 -4.80 12.41 -2.47
N ALA A 95 -4.80 11.25 -1.81
CA ALA A 95 -3.80 10.21 -2.00
C ALA A 95 -3.81 9.68 -3.45
N ALA A 96 -4.98 9.35 -3.99
CA ALA A 96 -5.12 8.88 -5.37
C ALA A 96 -4.71 9.95 -6.39
N GLU A 97 -5.12 11.20 -6.20
CA GLU A 97 -4.71 12.33 -7.03
C GLU A 97 -3.20 12.51 -7.05
N ARG A 98 -2.53 12.35 -5.91
CA ARG A 98 -1.07 12.38 -5.84
C ARG A 98 -0.43 11.25 -6.65
N VAL A 99 -0.94 10.02 -6.57
CA VAL A 99 -0.44 8.90 -7.38
C VAL A 99 -0.61 9.18 -8.88
N VAL A 100 -1.78 9.67 -9.28
CA VAL A 100 -2.07 10.01 -10.69
C VAL A 100 -1.18 11.17 -11.17
N ALA A 101 -0.97 12.20 -10.34
CA ALA A 101 -0.10 13.31 -10.67
C ALA A 101 1.36 12.87 -10.84
N GLU A 102 1.86 11.98 -9.99
CA GLU A 102 3.26 11.52 -10.08
C GLU A 102 3.48 10.48 -11.18
N TRP A 103 2.57 9.53 -11.36
CA TRP A 103 2.79 8.34 -12.20
C TRP A 103 1.76 8.13 -13.32
N GLY A 104 0.79 9.03 -13.47
CA GLY A 104 -0.13 9.07 -14.60
C GLY A 104 -1.32 8.10 -14.51
N GLY A 105 -1.42 7.27 -13.47
CA GLY A 105 -2.53 6.33 -13.30
C GLY A 105 -2.33 5.36 -12.14
N ILE A 106 -3.33 4.49 -11.95
CA ILE A 106 -3.31 3.35 -11.02
C ILE A 106 -3.84 2.14 -11.80
N ASP A 107 -3.03 1.07 -11.89
CA ASP A 107 -3.41 -0.18 -12.57
C ASP A 107 -3.94 -1.23 -11.58
N VAL A 108 -3.37 -1.26 -10.37
CA VAL A 108 -3.64 -2.29 -9.35
C VAL A 108 -3.98 -1.62 -8.03
N VAL A 109 -5.02 -2.11 -7.36
CA VAL A 109 -5.35 -1.75 -5.98
C VAL A 109 -5.42 -3.01 -5.14
N LEU A 110 -4.61 -3.05 -4.08
CA LEU A 110 -4.71 -4.04 -3.03
C LEU A 110 -5.34 -3.39 -1.79
N ALA A 111 -6.65 -3.55 -1.64
CA ALA A 111 -7.42 -3.08 -0.49
C ALA A 111 -7.22 -4.02 0.71
N ASN A 112 -6.06 -3.92 1.36
CA ASN A 112 -5.63 -4.82 2.43
C ASN A 112 -5.81 -4.26 3.85
N ALA A 113 -5.78 -2.94 4.04
CA ALA A 113 -5.97 -2.34 5.36
C ALA A 113 -7.27 -2.80 6.03
N GLY A 114 -7.14 -3.40 7.21
CA GLY A 114 -8.24 -3.91 8.00
C GLY A 114 -7.79 -4.14 9.44
N ILE A 115 -8.75 -4.08 10.37
CA ILE A 115 -8.53 -4.42 11.77
C ILE A 115 -9.47 -5.56 12.15
N GLN A 116 -8.95 -6.54 12.88
CA GLN A 116 -9.78 -7.55 13.53
C GLN A 116 -10.02 -7.11 14.97
N GLY A 117 -11.27 -6.81 15.30
CA GLY A 117 -11.66 -6.55 16.69
C GLY A 117 -11.94 -7.87 17.40
N GLN A 118 -11.52 -8.00 18.66
CA GLN A 118 -12.00 -9.07 19.53
C GLN A 118 -13.51 -8.87 19.75
N HIS A 119 -14.34 -9.85 19.35
CA HIS A 119 -15.68 -9.97 19.89
C HIS A 119 -15.51 -10.38 21.35
N GLY A 120 -15.86 -9.51 22.30
CA GLY A 120 -15.86 -9.88 23.70
C GLY A 120 -16.61 -11.19 23.88
N THR A 121 -15.96 -12.20 24.44
CA THR A 121 -16.61 -13.43 24.86
C THR A 121 -17.77 -13.02 25.77
N LYS A 122 -19.01 -13.18 25.30
CA LYS A 122 -20.16 -13.15 26.20
C LYS A 122 -19.90 -14.27 27.20
N ARG A 123 -19.61 -13.88 28.45
CA ARG A 123 -19.63 -14.82 29.58
C ARG A 123 -21.02 -15.41 29.71
#